data_AF-A0A8J2JPU4-F1
#
_entry.id   AF-A0A8J2JPU4-F1
#
_cell.length_a   1.000
_cell.length_b   1.000
_cell.length_c   1.000
_cell.angle_alpha   90.00
_cell.angle_beta   90.00
_cell.angle_gamma   90.00
#
_symmetry.space_group_name_H-M   'P 1'
#
loop_
_entity.id
_entity.type
_entity.pdbx_description
1 polymer ?
#
loop_
_entity_poly.entity_id
_entity_poly.type
_entity_poly.pdbx_seq_one_letter_code
_entity_poly.pdbx_strand_id
1 'polypeptide(L)'
;MKYCFLPLVIIFPVLISVYLIGETVLNAFYVAGCLKFIYSSHSTFLINSVAHTWGSRPYDKNITARNNRFVSLFALGEGWHNYHHAFPRDYKTSEFGLYRWNLSAALIDFFACIGWAYDLQKTRPDEIEKRVNRTADKSIHENQLLG
;
A
#
# COMPACT_ATOMS: atom_id res chain seq x y z
N MET A 1 -9.33 20.49 6.27
CA MET A 1 -9.61 19.05 5.98
C MET A 1 -11.02 18.59 6.38
N LYS A 2 -11.55 18.86 7.59
CA LYS A 2 -12.87 18.34 8.02
C LYS A 2 -14.04 18.68 7.09
N TYR A 3 -14.07 19.88 6.53
CA TYR A 3 -15.16 20.36 5.65
C TYR A 3 -15.18 19.73 4.25
N CYS A 4 -14.07 19.15 3.80
CA CYS A 4 -13.97 18.55 2.47
C CYS A 4 -14.32 17.06 2.45
N PHE A 5 -14.39 16.43 3.64
CA PHE A 5 -14.62 14.99 3.75
C PHE A 5 -15.98 14.57 3.20
N LEU A 6 -17.07 15.14 3.73
CA LEU A 6 -18.42 14.80 3.31
C LEU A 6 -18.66 15.04 1.81
N PRO A 7 -18.30 16.22 1.24
CA PRO A 7 -18.52 16.46 -0.18
C PRO A 7 -17.68 15.56 -1.08
N LEU A 8 -16.40 15.31 -0.77
CA LEU A 8 -15.52 14.53 -1.66
C LEU A 8 -15.67 13.01 -1.50
N VAL A 9 -15.92 12.54 -0.28
CA VAL A 9 -15.90 11.10 0.02
C VAL A 9 -17.27 10.46 -0.17
N ILE A 10 -18.34 11.18 0.15
CA ILE A 10 -19.72 10.67 0.13
C ILE A 10 -20.53 11.31 -0.99
N ILE A 11 -20.70 12.64 -0.99
CA ILE A 11 -21.63 13.30 -1.92
C ILE A 11 -21.17 13.11 -3.37
N PHE A 12 -19.91 13.44 -3.67
CA PHE A 12 -19.41 13.41 -5.04
C PHE A 12 -19.50 12.01 -5.71
N PRO A 13 -19.09 10.90 -5.07
CA PRO A 13 -19.29 9.56 -5.62
C PRO A 13 -20.76 9.20 -5.81
N VAL A 14 -21.64 9.60 -4.88
CA VAL A 14 -23.09 9.36 -5.02
C VAL A 14 -23.65 10.08 -6.23
N LEU A 15 -23.28 11.35 -6.43
CA LEU A 15 -23.71 12.11 -7.61
C LEU A 15 -23.21 11.49 -8.91
N ILE A 16 -21.95 11.02 -8.95
CA ILE A 16 -21.42 10.30 -10.12
C ILE A 16 -22.23 9.04 -10.41
N SER A 17 -22.51 8.21 -9.39
CA SER A 17 -23.28 6.98 -9.58
C SER A 17 -24.71 7.26 -10.06
N VAL A 18 -25.37 8.29 -9.54
CA VAL A 18 -26.73 8.64 -9.97
C VAL A 18 -26.73 9.19 -11.39
N TYR A 19 -25.89 10.20 -11.69
CA TYR A 19 -26.00 10.94 -12.95
C TYR A 19 -25.24 10.32 -14.12
N LEU A 20 -24.12 9.62 -13.88
CA LEU A 20 -23.32 9.02 -14.95
C LEU A 20 -23.58 7.53 -15.15
N ILE A 21 -23.97 6.81 -14.08
CA ILE A 21 -24.23 5.37 -14.14
C ILE A 21 -25.75 5.09 -14.19
N GLY A 22 -26.59 6.02 -13.71
CA GLY A 22 -28.05 5.85 -13.70
C GLY A 22 -28.57 5.06 -12.50
N GLU A 23 -27.79 4.96 -11.42
CA GLU A 23 -28.20 4.26 -10.20
C GLU A 23 -29.25 5.03 -9.40
N THR A 24 -30.01 4.30 -8.59
CA THR A 24 -30.92 4.94 -7.62
C THR A 24 -30.13 5.67 -6.54
N VAL A 25 -30.66 6.79 -6.02
CA VAL A 25 -30.01 7.58 -4.97
C VAL A 25 -29.68 6.72 -3.74
N LEU A 26 -30.58 5.80 -3.38
CA LEU A 26 -30.40 4.95 -2.20
C LEU A 26 -29.27 3.92 -2.40
N ASN A 27 -29.22 3.24 -3.55
CA ASN A 27 -28.13 2.32 -3.88
C ASN A 27 -26.80 3.06 -3.94
N ALA A 28 -26.76 4.21 -4.63
CA ALA A 28 -25.57 5.03 -4.74
C ALA A 28 -25.06 5.46 -3.35
N PHE A 29 -25.95 5.89 -2.45
CA PHE A 29 -25.59 6.26 -1.09
C PHE A 29 -24.96 5.09 -0.30
N TYR A 30 -25.60 3.93 -0.28
CA TYR A 30 -25.10 2.79 0.48
C TYR A 30 -23.83 2.17 -0.12
N VAL A 31 -23.72 2.09 -1.44
CA VAL A 31 -22.59 1.43 -2.10
C VAL A 31 -21.43 2.41 -2.34
N ALA A 32 -21.65 3.45 -3.14
CA ALA A 32 -20.59 4.39 -3.54
C ALA A 32 -20.20 5.38 -2.43
N GLY A 33 -21.13 5.67 -1.52
CA GLY A 33 -20.87 6.46 -0.31
C GLY A 33 -20.35 5.58 0.84
N CYS A 34 -21.24 4.86 1.50
CA CYS A 34 -20.96 4.17 2.75
C CYS A 34 -20.00 2.98 2.60
N LEU A 35 -20.33 1.99 1.78
CA LEU A 35 -19.53 0.76 1.64
C LEU A 35 -18.13 1.08 1.11
N LYS A 36 -18.01 1.94 0.10
CA LYS A 36 -16.72 2.41 -0.41
C LYS A 36 -15.87 3.04 0.71
N PHE A 37 -16.47 3.92 1.51
CA PHE A 37 -15.76 4.57 2.62
C PHE A 37 -15.32 3.57 3.69
N ILE A 38 -16.22 2.65 4.09
CA ILE A 38 -15.93 1.59 5.05
C ILE A 38 -14.77 0.74 4.53
N TYR A 39 -14.84 0.26 3.30
CA TYR A 39 -13.80 -0.56 2.68
C TYR A 39 -12.45 0.17 2.67
N SER A 40 -12.40 1.40 2.15
CA SER A 40 -11.15 2.18 2.08
C SER A 40 -10.53 2.44 3.46
N SER A 41 -11.37 2.72 4.46
CA SER A 41 -10.91 2.94 5.84
C SER A 41 -10.35 1.67 6.45
N HIS A 42 -11.06 0.53 6.30
CA HIS A 42 -10.60 -0.75 6.82
C HIS A 42 -9.31 -1.21 6.12
N SER A 43 -9.20 -1.08 4.80
CA SER A 43 -7.96 -1.38 4.08
C SER A 43 -6.77 -0.59 4.63
N THR A 44 -6.96 0.69 4.98
CA THR A 44 -5.92 1.52 5.60
C THR A 44 -5.59 1.04 7.02
N PHE A 45 -6.60 0.74 7.84
CA PHE A 45 -6.39 0.30 9.22
C PHE A 45 -5.77 -1.09 9.32
N LEU A 46 -5.95 -1.95 8.31
CA LEU A 46 -5.29 -3.25 8.22
C LEU A 46 -3.76 -3.12 8.17
N ILE A 47 -3.22 -2.05 7.57
CA ILE A 47 -1.78 -1.78 7.56
C ILE A 47 -1.29 -1.57 9.00
N ASN A 48 -1.96 -0.70 9.77
CA ASN A 48 -1.57 -0.38 11.14
C ASN A 48 -1.79 -1.53 12.14
N SER A 49 -2.63 -2.51 11.79
CA SER A 49 -2.95 -3.65 12.66
C SER A 49 -2.29 -4.93 12.16
N VAL A 50 -2.84 -5.54 11.11
CA VAL A 50 -2.38 -6.81 10.55
C VAL A 50 -0.92 -6.77 10.12
N ALA A 51 -0.46 -5.70 9.47
CA ALA A 51 0.94 -5.62 9.07
C ALA A 51 1.92 -5.38 10.23
N HIS A 52 1.44 -5.16 11.46
CA HIS A 52 2.27 -5.14 12.67
C HIS A 52 2.16 -6.43 13.51
N THR A 53 1.10 -7.22 13.30
CA THR A 53 0.85 -8.45 14.08
C THR A 53 1.17 -9.74 13.32
N TRP A 54 0.91 -9.81 12.02
CA TRP A 54 1.03 -11.04 11.21
C TRP A 54 1.82 -10.85 9.91
N GLY A 55 2.82 -11.71 9.70
CA GLY A 55 3.72 -11.67 8.55
C GLY A 55 5.18 -11.96 8.89
N SER A 56 6.07 -11.73 7.93
CA SER A 56 7.53 -11.93 8.03
C SER A 56 8.28 -10.62 8.34
N ARG A 57 9.50 -10.72 8.90
CA ARG A 57 10.38 -9.56 9.19
C ARG A 57 11.78 -9.73 8.59
N PRO A 58 11.90 -9.71 7.25
CA PRO A 58 13.16 -10.05 6.55
C PRO A 58 14.20 -8.93 6.51
N TYR A 59 13.90 -7.70 6.92
CA TYR A 59 14.85 -6.57 6.88
C TYR A 59 15.25 -6.10 8.27
N ASP A 60 14.30 -6.06 9.20
CA ASP A 60 14.56 -5.73 10.59
C ASP A 60 13.62 -6.50 11.53
N LYS A 61 14.20 -7.40 12.32
CA LYS A 61 13.45 -8.22 13.28
C LYS A 61 13.07 -7.48 14.56
N ASN A 62 13.72 -6.34 14.83
CA ASN A 62 13.56 -5.56 16.07
C ASN A 62 12.35 -4.62 16.02
N ILE A 63 11.81 -4.34 14.83
CA ILE A 63 10.59 -3.55 14.66
C ILE A 63 9.36 -4.46 14.59
N THR A 64 8.19 -3.90 14.89
CA THR A 64 6.94 -4.69 14.87
C THR A 64 6.42 -4.94 13.46
N ALA A 65 6.68 -4.02 12.53
CA ALA A 65 6.22 -4.07 11.14
C ALA A 65 6.65 -5.34 10.42
N ARG A 66 5.75 -5.91 9.61
CA ARG A 66 5.86 -7.20 8.96
C ARG A 66 5.42 -7.11 7.50
N ASN A 67 6.04 -7.90 6.63
CA ASN A 67 5.55 -8.06 5.27
C ASN A 67 4.36 -9.03 5.26
N ASN A 68 3.29 -8.66 4.55
CA ASN A 68 2.08 -9.44 4.43
C ASN A 68 1.46 -9.27 3.03
N ARG A 69 1.48 -10.34 2.22
CA ARG A 69 0.99 -10.32 0.83
C ARG A 69 -0.52 -10.02 0.73
N PHE A 70 -1.32 -10.50 1.68
CA PHE A 70 -2.75 -10.21 1.71
C PHE A 70 -3.01 -8.73 1.95
N VAL A 71 -2.32 -8.12 2.93
CA VAL A 71 -2.40 -6.67 3.14
C VAL A 71 -1.94 -5.93 1.88
N SER A 72 -0.89 -6.41 1.20
CA SER A 72 -0.41 -5.80 -0.03
C SER A 72 -1.46 -5.77 -1.14
N LEU A 73 -2.27 -6.82 -1.27
CA LEU A 73 -3.36 -6.86 -2.25
C LEU A 73 -4.47 -5.86 -1.92
N PHE A 74 -4.95 -5.86 -0.66
CA PHE A 74 -6.05 -5.00 -0.23
C PHE A 74 -5.69 -3.52 -0.10
N ALA A 75 -4.42 -3.24 0.19
CA ALA A 75 -3.87 -1.90 0.33
C ALA A 75 -2.98 -1.49 -0.87
N LEU A 76 -3.14 -2.16 -2.02
CA LEU A 76 -2.54 -1.79 -3.31
C LEU A 76 -0.99 -1.72 -3.35
N GLY A 77 -0.29 -2.34 -2.40
CA GLY A 77 1.17 -2.37 -2.35
C GLY A 77 1.77 -2.11 -0.97
N GLU A 78 0.98 -1.58 -0.03
CA GLU A 78 1.46 -1.19 1.31
C GLU A 78 1.71 -2.37 2.26
N GLY A 79 1.60 -3.61 1.77
CA GLY A 79 1.81 -4.82 2.57
C GLY A 79 3.27 -5.16 2.82
N TRP A 80 4.21 -4.53 2.11
CA TRP A 80 5.66 -4.69 2.31
C TRP A 80 6.17 -3.87 3.50
N HIS A 81 5.45 -3.94 4.62
CA HIS A 81 5.56 -2.99 5.70
C HIS A 81 6.90 -3.09 6.45
N ASN A 82 7.52 -4.27 6.55
CA ASN A 82 8.85 -4.39 7.15
C ASN A 82 9.92 -3.68 6.29
N TYR A 83 9.80 -3.76 4.95
CA TYR A 83 10.66 -3.01 4.05
C TYR A 83 10.42 -1.51 4.16
N HIS A 84 9.16 -1.08 4.09
CA HIS A 84 8.78 0.32 4.21
C HIS A 84 9.35 0.98 5.48
N HIS A 85 9.23 0.32 6.63
CA HIS A 85 9.80 0.84 7.88
C HIS A 85 11.33 0.79 7.92
N ALA A 86 11.96 -0.19 7.25
CA ALA A 86 13.41 -0.25 7.15
C ALA A 86 13.99 0.83 6.23
N PHE A 87 13.25 1.20 5.17
CA PHE A 87 13.67 2.10 4.09
C PHE A 87 12.56 3.09 3.70
N PRO A 88 12.22 4.06 4.57
CA PRO A 88 11.05 4.92 4.41
C PRO A 88 11.15 5.92 3.24
N ARG A 89 12.33 6.08 2.65
CA ARG A 89 12.54 6.97 1.49
C ARG A 89 12.29 6.27 0.15
N ASP A 90 12.17 4.94 0.15
CA ASP A 90 11.98 4.18 -1.08
C ASP A 90 10.55 4.38 -1.60
N TYR A 91 10.41 4.95 -2.81
CA TYR A 91 9.10 5.21 -3.39
C TYR A 91 8.29 3.93 -3.66
N LYS A 92 8.97 2.78 -3.86
CA LYS A 92 8.29 1.51 -4.13
C LYS A 92 7.75 0.88 -2.88
N THR A 93 8.22 1.27 -1.69
CA THR A 93 7.89 0.63 -0.40
C THR A 93 8.17 -0.89 -0.35
N SER A 94 8.86 -1.45 -1.35
CA SER A 94 9.21 -2.87 -1.47
C SER A 94 10.51 -3.05 -2.25
N GLU A 95 11.34 -4.03 -1.84
CA GLU A 95 12.56 -4.39 -2.57
C GLU A 95 12.23 -5.09 -3.91
N PHE A 96 11.37 -6.10 -3.84
CA PHE A 96 10.99 -6.96 -4.95
C PHE A 96 9.49 -7.20 -4.92
N GLY A 97 8.83 -6.87 -6.02
CA GLY A 97 7.44 -7.15 -6.24
C GLY A 97 7.17 -7.09 -7.72
N LEU A 98 6.83 -8.23 -8.31
CA LEU A 98 6.03 -8.21 -9.54
C LEU A 98 4.86 -7.26 -9.28
N TYR A 99 4.55 -6.36 -10.22
CA TYR A 99 3.51 -5.34 -10.05
C TYR A 99 2.16 -5.89 -9.55
N ARG A 100 1.91 -7.21 -9.69
CA ARG A 100 0.78 -7.92 -9.10
C ARG A 100 0.61 -7.74 -7.58
N TRP A 101 1.68 -7.47 -6.83
CA TRP A 101 1.64 -7.27 -5.37
C TRP A 101 1.98 -5.84 -4.93
N ASN A 102 2.20 -4.94 -5.90
CA ASN A 102 2.51 -3.55 -5.64
C ASN A 102 2.03 -2.68 -6.80
N LEU A 103 0.72 -2.41 -6.81
CA LEU A 103 0.06 -1.65 -7.86
C LEU A 103 0.42 -0.17 -7.78
N SER A 104 0.61 0.36 -6.57
CA SER A 104 1.08 1.74 -6.34
C SER A 104 2.40 2.01 -7.06
N ALA A 105 3.40 1.13 -6.89
CA ALA A 105 4.67 1.27 -7.59
C ALA A 105 4.51 1.18 -9.12
N ALA A 106 3.63 0.31 -9.61
CA ALA A 106 3.33 0.19 -11.05
C ALA A 106 2.74 1.48 -11.62
N LEU A 107 1.84 2.11 -10.88
CA LEU A 107 1.20 3.36 -11.28
C LEU A 107 2.20 4.52 -11.27
N ILE A 108 3.07 4.60 -10.26
CA ILE A 108 4.14 5.60 -10.21
C ILE A 108 5.12 5.40 -11.39
N ASP A 109 5.52 4.16 -11.68
CA ASP A 109 6.40 3.84 -12.80
C ASP A 109 5.76 4.19 -14.15
N PHE A 110 4.44 4.00 -14.29
CA PHE A 110 3.69 4.49 -15.46
C PHE A 110 3.74 6.02 -15.59
N PHE A 111 3.49 6.75 -14.50
CA PHE A 111 3.57 8.22 -14.51
C PHE A 111 4.99 8.73 -14.76
N ALA A 112 6.01 8.02 -14.29
CA ALA A 112 7.39 8.33 -14.60
C ALA A 112 7.72 8.10 -16.08
N CYS A 113 7.19 7.03 -16.67
CA CYS A 113 7.34 6.73 -18.10
C CYS A 113 6.79 7.86 -19.00
N ILE A 114 5.66 8.45 -18.62
CA ILE A 114 5.07 9.60 -19.36
C ILE A 114 5.61 10.97 -18.92
N GLY A 115 6.62 11.00 -18.03
CA GLY A 115 7.28 12.23 -17.59
C GLY A 115 6.54 13.05 -16.55
N TRP A 116 5.50 12.50 -15.90
CA TRP A 116 4.72 13.18 -14.85
C TRP A 116 5.28 12.99 -13.45
N ALA A 117 6.08 11.94 -13.24
CA ALA A 117 6.82 11.70 -12.01
C ALA A 117 8.33 11.63 -12.30
N TYR A 118 9.14 12.21 -11.41
CA TYR A 118 10.59 12.30 -11.55
C TYR A 118 11.24 12.24 -10.16
N ASP A 119 12.58 12.15 -10.11
CA ASP A 119 13.38 12.05 -8.88
C ASP A 119 12.92 10.95 -7.91
N LEU A 120 12.51 9.81 -8.47
CA LEU A 120 12.07 8.64 -7.71
C LEU A 120 13.22 8.07 -6.87
N GLN A 121 13.10 8.19 -5.56
CA GLN A 121 14.11 7.69 -4.63
C GLN A 121 13.96 6.19 -4.43
N LYS A 122 14.98 5.43 -4.83
CA LYS A 122 15.05 3.98 -4.60
C LYS A 122 16.23 3.64 -3.70
N THR A 123 16.03 2.75 -2.74
CA THR A 123 17.11 2.30 -1.86
C THR A 123 18.11 1.49 -2.65
N ARG A 124 19.40 1.76 -2.42
CA ARG A 124 20.47 1.07 -3.13
C ARG A 124 20.65 -0.37 -2.62
N PRO A 125 20.97 -1.33 -3.50
CA PRO A 125 21.17 -2.72 -3.09
C PRO A 125 22.20 -2.91 -1.96
N ASP A 126 23.29 -2.14 -1.98
CA ASP A 126 24.32 -2.24 -0.92
C ASP A 126 23.84 -1.70 0.44
N GLU A 127 22.92 -0.74 0.45
CA GLU A 127 22.30 -0.26 1.69
C GLU A 127 21.33 -1.29 2.25
N ILE A 128 20.60 -1.98 1.37
CA ILE A 128 19.70 -3.07 1.74
C ILE A 128 20.50 -4.23 2.34
N GLU A 129 21.57 -4.66 1.66
CA GLU A 129 22.45 -5.74 2.14
C GLU A 129 23.07 -5.40 3.50
N LYS A 130 23.56 -4.16 3.68
CA LYS A 130 24.07 -3.69 4.99
C LYS A 130 23.01 -3.77 6.08
N ARG A 131 21.75 -3.39 5.78
CA ARG A 131 20.65 -3.47 6.75
C ARG A 131 20.30 -4.91 7.06
N VAL A 132 20.18 -5.77 6.06
CA VAL A 132 19.89 -7.20 6.21
C VAL A 132 20.95 -7.87 7.08
N ASN A 133 22.24 -7.65 6.79
CA ASN A 133 23.33 -8.19 7.59
C ASN A 133 23.34 -7.71 9.05
N ARG A 134 22.81 -6.51 9.32
CA ARG A 134 22.77 -5.93 10.66
C ARG A 134 21.55 -6.36 11.48
N THR A 135 20.37 -6.40 10.89
CA THR A 135 19.09 -6.49 11.64
C THR A 135 18.14 -7.58 11.19
N ALA A 136 18.36 -8.21 10.04
CA ALA A 136 17.45 -9.24 9.55
C ALA A 136 17.64 -10.59 10.23
N ASP A 137 16.61 -11.42 10.10
CA ASP A 137 16.78 -12.87 10.13
C ASP A 137 17.07 -13.36 8.70
N LYS A 138 18.30 -13.83 8.47
CA LYS A 138 18.79 -14.22 7.14
C LYS A 138 17.96 -15.36 6.53
N SER A 139 17.50 -16.30 7.36
CA SER A 139 16.67 -17.41 6.90
C SER A 139 15.31 -16.94 6.36
N ILE A 140 14.71 -15.95 7.01
CA ILE A 140 13.44 -15.36 6.59
C ILE A 140 13.64 -14.49 5.35
N HIS A 141 14.75 -13.75 5.28
CA HIS A 141 15.08 -12.92 4.12
C HIS A 141 15.26 -13.77 2.86
N GLU A 142 16.08 -14.82 2.93
CA GLU A 142 16.31 -15.75 1.80
C GLU A 142 15.02 -16.42 1.34
N ASN A 143 14.18 -16.90 2.26
CA ASN A 143 12.89 -17.50 1.93
C ASN A 143 11.94 -16.51 1.23
N GLN A 144 12.03 -15.22 1.55
CA GLN A 144 11.20 -14.21 0.88
C GLN A 144 11.68 -13.92 -0.55
N LEU A 145 12.96 -14.10 -0.86
CA LEU A 145 13.50 -13.95 -2.22
C LEU A 145 13.08 -15.09 -3.16
N LEU A 146 12.80 -16.27 -2.60
CA LEU A 146 12.52 -17.48 -3.36
C LEU A 146 11.05 -17.69 -3.75
N GLY A 147 10.11 -16.92 -3.20
CA GLY A 147 8.66 -17.11 -3.40
C GLY A 147 7.92 -15.85 -3.78
#